data_AF-A0A418AJ63-F1
#
_entry.id   AF-A0A418AJ63-F1
#
_cell.length_a   1.000
_cell.length_b   1.000
_cell.length_c   1.000
_cell.angle_alpha   90.00
_cell.angle_beta   90.00
_cell.angle_gamma   90.00
#
_symmetry.space_group_name_H-M   'P 1'
#
loop_
_entity.id
_entity.type
_entity.pdbx_description
1 polymer ?
#
loop_
_entity_poly.entity_id
_entity_poly.type
_entity_poly.pdbx_seq_one_letter_code
_entity_poly.pdbx_strand_id
1 'polypeptide(L)'
;MGDVTTLPEPCKRYADMIEACLACDSSDEYGKVGYLTIHEGMVEAGTSQRRGGLHIEAGGGGGVAERTEDFYWGMGSFQQNLIYGGIYMASTEAKSCAVYDVVIDDSANVVGALGDIEHLRFVLAKHGIRPSVIRANELIWMTDRTPHESLPLETTTFRQYFRLVTSGVSHWYADHSTPNPLGTQPTAKIVHGSKFQEEVDAAKAPRKDLSS
;
A
#
# COMPACT_ATOMS: atom_id res chain seq x y z
N MET A 1 17.04 1.39 8.17
CA MET A 1 16.78 2.45 7.17
C MET A 1 17.89 3.47 7.32
N GLY A 2 18.39 4.02 6.21
CA GLY A 2 19.52 4.94 6.22
C GLY A 2 20.90 4.28 6.22
N ASP A 3 20.99 2.95 6.13
CA ASP A 3 22.24 2.23 5.90
C ASP A 3 22.18 1.52 4.54
N VAL A 4 22.91 2.07 3.56
CA VAL A 4 22.97 1.55 2.19
C VAL A 4 23.53 0.12 2.11
N THR A 5 24.32 -0.30 3.10
CA THR A 5 24.90 -1.65 3.12
C THR A 5 23.85 -2.73 3.38
N THR A 6 22.69 -2.34 3.92
CA THR A 6 21.54 -3.23 4.16
C THR A 6 20.60 -3.34 2.96
N LEU A 7 20.84 -2.57 1.89
CA LEU A 7 20.09 -2.65 0.64
C LEU A 7 20.71 -3.70 -0.30
N PRO A 8 19.91 -4.63 -0.84
CA PRO A 8 20.34 -5.51 -1.92
C PRO A 8 20.90 -4.73 -3.11
N GLU A 9 21.89 -5.29 -3.80
CA GLU A 9 22.60 -4.61 -4.90
C GLU A 9 21.68 -3.94 -5.93
N PRO A 10 20.60 -4.59 -6.44
CA PRO A 10 19.70 -3.96 -7.42
C PRO A 10 18.92 -2.76 -6.86
N CYS A 11 18.77 -2.68 -5.54
CA CYS A 11 18.02 -1.64 -4.83
C CYS A 11 18.90 -0.44 -4.45
N LYS A 12 20.24 -0.57 -4.45
CA LYS A 12 21.15 0.50 -4.02
C LYS A 12 21.04 1.77 -4.86
N ARG A 13 20.65 1.67 -6.14
CA ARG A 13 20.39 2.84 -7.00
C ARG A 13 19.22 3.72 -6.52
N TYR A 14 18.41 3.25 -5.58
CA TYR A 14 17.34 4.04 -4.95
C TYR A 14 17.77 4.65 -3.60
N ALA A 15 19.05 4.52 -3.21
CA ALA A 15 19.55 5.03 -1.93
C ALA A 15 19.26 6.52 -1.73
N ASP A 16 19.60 7.37 -2.71
CA ASP A 16 19.36 8.81 -2.64
C ASP A 16 17.86 9.14 -2.46
N MET A 17 16.98 8.39 -3.11
CA MET A 17 15.53 8.55 -2.98
C MET A 17 15.03 8.12 -1.61
N ILE A 18 15.58 7.04 -1.06
CA ILE A 18 15.29 6.57 0.31
C ILE A 18 15.79 7.60 1.33
N GLU A 19 16.99 8.14 1.15
CA GLU A 19 17.56 9.19 2.00
C GLU A 19 16.72 10.46 1.95
N ALA A 20 16.23 10.87 0.77
CA ALA A 20 15.32 12.00 0.64
C ALA A 20 14.00 11.78 1.40
N CYS A 21 13.43 10.56 1.37
CA CYS A 21 12.25 10.23 2.16
C CYS A 21 12.54 10.40 3.67
N LEU A 22 13.66 9.86 4.15
CA LEU A 22 14.05 9.92 5.56
C LEU A 22 14.38 11.35 6.03
N ALA A 23 14.93 12.19 5.14
CA ALA A 23 15.22 13.59 5.45
C ALA A 23 13.96 14.46 5.58
N CYS A 24 12.85 14.07 4.92
CA CYS A 24 11.55 14.73 5.07
C CYS A 24 10.76 14.23 6.28
N ASP A 25 11.13 13.06 6.83
CA ASP A 25 10.46 12.45 7.95
C ASP A 25 10.93 13.03 9.29
N SER A 26 9.99 13.37 10.15
CA SER A 26 10.24 13.88 11.51
C SER A 26 10.15 12.78 12.57
N SER A 27 9.85 11.54 12.21
CA SER A 27 9.98 10.40 13.12
C SER A 27 11.40 9.82 13.14
N ASP A 28 11.69 9.06 14.18
CA ASP A 28 12.96 8.37 14.37
C ASP A 28 13.05 7.12 13.48
N GLU A 29 13.13 7.25 12.15
CA GLU A 29 13.17 6.10 11.23
C GLU A 29 14.58 5.54 10.99
N TYR A 30 15.62 6.33 11.27
CA TYR A 30 17.01 5.90 11.09
C TYR A 30 17.31 4.65 11.93
N GLY A 31 17.97 3.67 11.32
CA GLY A 31 18.27 2.38 11.95
C GLY A 31 17.10 1.38 12.03
N LYS A 32 15.85 1.79 11.81
CA LYS A 32 14.68 0.88 11.85
C LYS A 32 14.50 0.08 10.55
N VAL A 33 13.69 -0.98 10.57
CA VAL A 33 13.38 -1.76 9.36
C VAL A 33 12.31 -1.05 8.55
N GLY A 34 12.59 -0.75 7.28
CA GLY A 34 11.63 -0.21 6.32
C GLY A 34 11.29 -1.23 5.25
N TYR A 35 10.15 -1.04 4.58
CA TYR A 35 9.62 -1.99 3.61
C TYR A 35 9.59 -1.37 2.22
N LEU A 36 10.41 -1.91 1.33
CA LEU A 36 10.64 -1.38 0.00
C LEU A 36 9.89 -2.20 -1.05
N THR A 37 9.17 -1.52 -1.93
CA THR A 37 8.63 -2.10 -3.17
C THR A 37 9.26 -1.37 -4.34
N ILE A 38 9.93 -2.13 -5.21
CA ILE A 38 10.38 -1.68 -6.53
C ILE A 38 9.72 -2.60 -7.54
N HIS A 39 8.99 -2.04 -8.50
CA HIS A 39 8.41 -2.79 -9.60
C HIS A 39 8.72 -2.06 -10.90
N GLU A 40 9.46 -2.73 -11.77
CA GLU A 40 9.87 -2.19 -13.06
C GLU A 40 9.53 -3.19 -14.15
N GLY A 41 8.97 -2.70 -15.25
CA GLY A 41 8.63 -3.57 -16.36
C GLY A 41 7.79 -2.89 -17.40
N MET A 42 7.56 -3.61 -18.49
CA MET A 42 6.57 -3.22 -19.50
C MET A 42 5.17 -3.33 -18.92
N VAL A 43 4.35 -2.31 -19.16
CA VAL A 43 2.94 -2.26 -18.82
C VAL A 43 2.18 -2.06 -20.11
N GLU A 44 1.21 -2.93 -20.38
CA GLU A 44 0.41 -2.86 -21.61
C GLU A 44 -0.63 -1.73 -21.53
N ALA A 45 -0.91 -1.08 -22.67
CA ALA A 45 -1.98 -0.11 -22.78
C ALA A 45 -3.32 -0.70 -22.30
N GLY A 46 -4.09 0.08 -21.55
CA GLY A 46 -5.36 -0.32 -20.95
C GLY A 46 -5.22 -1.16 -19.68
N THR A 47 -3.99 -1.45 -19.21
CA THR A 47 -3.74 -2.19 -17.97
C THR A 47 -3.03 -1.33 -16.92
N SER A 48 -3.17 -1.70 -15.66
CA SER A 48 -2.43 -1.11 -14.54
C SER A 48 -1.36 -2.08 -14.05
N GLN A 49 -0.18 -1.57 -13.71
CA GLN A 49 0.93 -2.40 -13.21
C GLN A 49 0.67 -2.98 -11.79
N ARG A 50 -0.26 -2.37 -11.06
CA ARG A 50 -0.65 -2.73 -9.69
C ARG A 50 -2.18 -2.87 -9.64
N ARG A 51 -2.69 -3.40 -8.52
CA ARG A 51 -4.14 -3.55 -8.28
C ARG A 51 -4.85 -2.21 -8.49
N GLY A 52 -5.81 -2.18 -9.42
CA GLY A 52 -6.71 -1.05 -9.61
C GLY A 52 -7.79 -0.98 -8.52
N GLY A 53 -8.71 -0.03 -8.65
CA GLY A 53 -9.75 0.23 -7.65
C GLY A 53 -9.21 1.04 -6.47
N LEU A 54 -10.10 1.82 -5.86
CA LEU A 54 -9.80 2.72 -4.77
C LEU A 54 -9.59 1.96 -3.47
N HIS A 55 -8.44 2.18 -2.83
CA HIS A 55 -8.11 1.51 -1.58
C HIS A 55 -7.29 2.39 -0.64
N ILE A 56 -7.20 1.93 0.60
CA ILE A 56 -6.23 2.39 1.61
C ILE A 56 -5.36 1.19 2.06
N GLU A 57 -4.25 1.43 2.78
CA GLU A 57 -3.40 0.34 3.29
C GLU A 57 -3.83 -0.13 4.69
N ALA A 58 -4.41 0.76 5.51
CA ALA A 58 -4.95 0.41 6.83
C ALA A 58 -6.25 -0.40 6.69
N GLY A 59 -6.37 -1.51 7.43
CA GLY A 59 -7.54 -2.42 7.33
C GLY A 59 -7.43 -3.55 6.30
N GLY A 60 -6.26 -3.76 5.67
CA GLY A 60 -6.03 -4.78 4.65
C GLY A 60 -5.93 -6.25 5.09
N GLY A 61 -6.43 -6.62 6.27
CA GLY A 61 -6.46 -8.01 6.75
C GLY A 61 -7.44 -8.86 5.94
N GLY A 62 -6.96 -9.93 5.30
CA GLY A 62 -7.79 -10.84 4.51
C GLY A 62 -8.55 -11.85 5.38
N GLY A 63 -9.87 -11.82 5.30
CA GLY A 63 -10.78 -12.85 5.85
C GLY A 63 -11.93 -12.27 6.68
N VAL A 64 -13.13 -12.88 6.56
CA VAL A 64 -14.34 -12.56 7.35
C VAL A 64 -14.18 -13.00 8.83
N ALA A 65 -13.10 -13.68 9.16
CA ALA A 65 -12.79 -14.20 10.49
C ALA A 65 -11.97 -13.17 11.29
N GLU A 66 -12.64 -12.55 12.28
CA GLU A 66 -12.10 -11.71 13.35
C GLU A 66 -11.23 -10.52 12.88
N ARG A 67 -11.81 -9.31 12.96
CA ARG A 67 -11.09 -8.03 12.84
C ARG A 67 -9.91 -8.06 13.81
N THR A 68 -8.70 -8.18 13.26
CA THR A 68 -7.47 -7.96 14.05
C THR A 68 -7.41 -6.46 14.34
N GLU A 69 -7.46 -6.09 15.62
CA GLU A 69 -7.75 -4.70 16.05
C GLU A 69 -6.71 -3.66 15.58
N ASP A 70 -5.51 -4.08 15.13
CA ASP A 70 -4.42 -3.18 14.78
C ASP A 70 -3.75 -3.52 13.43
N PHE A 71 -4.39 -3.16 12.30
CA PHE A 71 -3.79 -3.27 10.95
C PHE A 71 -3.32 -1.92 10.43
N TYR A 72 -2.00 -1.68 10.47
CA TYR A 72 -1.38 -0.42 10.06
C TYR A 72 -0.12 -0.63 9.22
N TRP A 73 0.16 0.33 8.33
CA TRP A 73 1.25 0.31 7.35
C TRP A 73 1.96 1.68 7.28
N GLY A 74 3.12 1.79 7.93
CA GLY A 74 3.88 3.03 8.07
C GLY A 74 3.32 4.00 9.12
N MET A 75 2.04 3.90 9.51
CA MET A 75 1.39 4.75 10.54
C MET A 75 1.57 6.25 10.31
N GLY A 76 1.46 6.68 9.05
CA GLY A 76 1.74 8.06 8.65
C GLY A 76 0.84 9.07 9.35
N SER A 77 1.42 10.18 9.84
CA SER A 77 0.65 11.32 10.32
C SER A 77 1.27 12.66 9.91
N PHE A 78 0.41 13.65 9.69
CA PHE A 78 0.82 15.03 9.39
C PHE A 78 0.33 15.93 10.52
N GLN A 79 1.27 16.54 11.24
CA GLN A 79 0.98 17.37 12.41
C GLN A 79 1.90 18.58 12.41
N GLN A 80 1.35 19.78 12.62
CA GLN A 80 2.14 21.02 12.72
C GLN A 80 3.10 21.24 11.53
N ASN A 81 2.66 20.90 10.31
CA ASN A 81 3.46 21.00 9.09
C ASN A 81 4.68 20.08 9.04
N LEU A 82 4.67 19.01 9.85
CA LEU A 82 5.67 17.96 9.89
C LEU A 82 5.04 16.63 9.52
N ILE A 83 5.84 15.80 8.85
CA ILE A 83 5.48 14.45 8.43
C ILE A 83 6.11 13.46 9.41
N TYR A 84 5.36 12.44 9.82
CA TYR A 84 5.86 11.36 10.66
C TYR A 84 5.48 10.02 10.03
N GLY A 85 6.47 9.15 9.81
CA GLY A 85 6.26 7.81 9.27
C GLY A 85 5.58 7.81 7.90
N GLY A 86 4.71 6.84 7.66
CA GLY A 86 3.85 6.77 6.48
C GLY A 86 4.47 6.08 5.27
N ILE A 87 4.01 6.51 4.10
CA ILE A 87 4.26 5.85 2.82
C ILE A 87 4.70 6.87 1.80
N TYR A 88 5.87 6.63 1.21
CA TYR A 88 6.41 7.40 0.11
C TYR A 88 6.19 6.64 -1.19
N MET A 89 5.73 7.31 -2.23
CA MET A 89 5.43 6.69 -3.53
C MET A 89 5.91 7.57 -4.67
N ALA A 90 6.47 6.95 -5.72
CA ALA A 90 6.81 7.62 -6.97
C ALA A 90 6.62 6.68 -8.18
N SER A 91 6.42 7.26 -9.36
CA SER A 91 6.43 6.52 -10.63
C SER A 91 6.97 7.35 -11.79
N THR A 92 7.64 6.71 -12.74
CA THR A 92 8.15 7.37 -13.96
C THR A 92 7.06 7.78 -14.93
N GLU A 93 5.89 7.14 -14.86
CA GLU A 93 4.78 7.39 -15.77
C GLU A 93 3.73 8.29 -15.11
N ALA A 94 3.46 9.44 -15.73
CA ALA A 94 2.37 10.32 -15.33
C ALA A 94 1.02 9.61 -15.52
N LYS A 95 -0.01 10.04 -14.77
CA LYS A 95 -1.35 9.44 -14.84
C LYS A 95 -1.42 7.94 -14.55
N SER A 96 -0.37 7.38 -13.91
CA SER A 96 -0.34 5.96 -13.54
C SER A 96 -0.89 5.68 -12.14
N CYS A 97 -1.01 6.72 -11.32
CA CYS A 97 -1.51 6.67 -9.95
C CYS A 97 -2.36 7.91 -9.65
N ALA A 98 -3.34 7.74 -8.77
CA ALA A 98 -4.10 8.82 -8.18
C ALA A 98 -4.15 8.67 -6.66
N VAL A 99 -4.15 9.80 -5.96
CA VAL A 99 -4.36 9.88 -4.50
C VAL A 99 -5.44 10.91 -4.22
N TYR A 100 -6.19 10.72 -3.13
CA TYR A 100 -7.18 11.69 -2.68
C TYR A 100 -6.65 12.38 -1.44
N ASP A 101 -6.65 13.72 -1.43
CA ASP A 101 -6.14 14.53 -0.32
C ASP A 101 -7.10 14.55 0.87
N VAL A 102 -7.32 13.37 1.46
CA VAL A 102 -8.14 13.10 2.63
C VAL A 102 -7.63 11.88 3.37
N VAL A 103 -8.07 11.74 4.62
CA VAL A 103 -7.82 10.58 5.48
C VAL A 103 -9.17 9.92 5.80
N ILE A 104 -9.25 8.60 5.61
CA ILE A 104 -10.42 7.83 6.07
C ILE A 104 -10.27 7.57 7.56
N ASP A 105 -11.03 8.31 8.37
CA ASP A 105 -10.89 8.23 9.83
C ASP A 105 -11.50 6.94 10.40
N ASP A 106 -12.75 6.63 10.02
CA ASP A 106 -13.46 5.42 10.46
C ASP A 106 -13.12 4.19 9.62
N SER A 107 -11.82 3.94 9.41
CA SER A 107 -11.34 2.80 8.61
C SER A 107 -11.87 1.46 9.14
N ALA A 108 -12.12 1.40 10.43
CA ALA A 108 -12.73 0.28 11.14
C ALA A 108 -14.05 -0.20 10.52
N ASN A 109 -14.92 0.70 10.09
CA ASN A 109 -16.30 0.34 9.71
C ASN A 109 -16.59 0.50 8.22
N VAL A 110 -15.75 1.25 7.50
CA VAL A 110 -15.99 1.57 6.08
C VAL A 110 -15.03 0.86 5.14
N VAL A 111 -14.05 0.10 5.63
CA VAL A 111 -13.04 -0.53 4.78
C VAL A 111 -13.41 -1.98 4.53
N GLY A 112 -13.50 -2.33 3.25
CA GLY A 112 -13.71 -3.69 2.79
C GLY A 112 -12.42 -4.52 2.78
N ALA A 113 -12.52 -5.73 2.24
CA ALA A 113 -11.39 -6.65 2.14
C ALA A 113 -10.19 -5.99 1.43
N LEU A 114 -8.99 -6.21 1.99
CA LEU A 114 -7.73 -5.72 1.42
C LEU A 114 -7.70 -4.20 1.22
N GLY A 115 -8.38 -3.44 2.08
CA GLY A 115 -8.38 -1.98 2.03
C GLY A 115 -9.38 -1.38 1.04
N ASP A 116 -10.28 -2.18 0.45
CA ASP A 116 -11.25 -1.71 -0.54
C ASP A 116 -12.15 -0.59 0.01
N ILE A 117 -12.24 0.51 -0.73
CA ILE A 117 -13.14 1.63 -0.43
C ILE A 117 -13.78 2.17 -1.72
N GLU A 118 -13.90 1.37 -2.77
CA GLU A 118 -14.46 1.80 -4.06
C GLU A 118 -15.89 2.36 -3.89
N HIS A 119 -16.67 1.80 -2.97
CA HIS A 119 -18.01 2.27 -2.61
C HIS A 119 -18.04 3.72 -2.07
N LEU A 120 -16.91 4.26 -1.61
CA LEU A 120 -16.78 5.65 -1.15
C LEU A 120 -16.52 6.64 -2.28
N ARG A 121 -16.19 6.21 -3.51
CA ARG A 121 -15.84 7.11 -4.63
C ARG A 121 -16.92 8.15 -4.90
N PHE A 122 -18.19 7.75 -4.85
CA PHE A 122 -19.32 8.67 -5.01
C PHE A 122 -19.40 9.69 -3.87
N VAL A 123 -19.13 9.27 -2.63
CA VAL A 123 -19.14 10.17 -1.47
C VAL A 123 -18.02 11.20 -1.58
N LEU A 124 -16.80 10.77 -1.92
CA LEU A 124 -15.67 11.68 -2.15
C LEU A 124 -16.02 12.75 -3.19
N ALA A 125 -16.58 12.34 -4.34
CA ALA A 125 -17.01 13.26 -5.39
C ALA A 125 -18.13 14.22 -4.94
N LYS A 126 -19.12 13.73 -4.18
CA LYS A 126 -20.20 14.55 -3.63
C LYS A 126 -19.69 15.62 -2.67
N HIS A 127 -18.61 15.36 -1.95
CA HIS A 127 -17.92 16.31 -1.09
C HIS A 127 -16.91 17.20 -1.83
N GLY A 128 -16.84 17.12 -3.16
CA GLY A 128 -15.92 17.92 -3.96
C GLY A 128 -14.46 17.47 -3.90
N ILE A 129 -14.19 16.33 -3.26
CA ILE A 129 -12.84 15.75 -3.17
C ILE A 129 -12.56 15.04 -4.50
N ARG A 130 -11.52 15.49 -5.19
CA ARG A 130 -11.11 14.93 -6.49
C ARG A 130 -9.77 14.21 -6.34
N PRO A 131 -9.51 13.18 -7.17
CA PRO A 131 -8.20 12.56 -7.21
C PRO A 131 -7.16 13.55 -7.72
N SER A 132 -6.04 13.64 -7.00
CA SER A 132 -4.79 14.21 -7.47
C SER A 132 -4.05 13.15 -8.27
N VAL A 133 -3.99 13.35 -9.58
CA VAL A 133 -3.23 12.47 -10.48
C VAL A 133 -1.74 12.80 -10.36
N ILE A 134 -0.94 11.80 -9.97
CA ILE A 134 0.50 11.99 -9.72
C ILE A 134 1.22 12.24 -11.05
N ARG A 135 2.15 13.22 -11.05
CA ARG A 135 3.00 13.51 -12.21
C ARG A 135 4.12 12.47 -12.35
N ALA A 136 4.67 12.37 -13.54
CA ALA A 136 5.88 11.59 -13.76
C ALA A 136 7.02 12.08 -12.85
N ASN A 137 7.71 11.14 -12.20
CA ASN A 137 8.84 11.34 -11.30
C ASN A 137 8.55 12.22 -10.07
N GLU A 138 7.27 12.36 -9.71
CA GLU A 138 6.88 13.04 -8.49
C GLU A 138 6.91 12.05 -7.32
N LEU A 139 7.71 12.38 -6.29
CA LEU A 139 7.70 11.69 -5.02
C LEU A 139 6.64 12.34 -4.12
N ILE A 140 5.67 11.54 -3.68
CA ILE A 140 4.64 11.96 -2.74
C ILE A 140 4.80 11.24 -1.41
N TRP A 141 4.23 11.83 -0.36
CA TRP A 141 4.00 11.20 0.92
C TRP A 141 2.49 11.05 1.17
N MET A 142 2.08 9.95 1.80
CA MET A 142 0.71 9.70 2.22
C MET A 142 0.65 8.84 3.48
N THR A 143 -0.51 8.84 4.14
CA THR A 143 -0.79 7.95 5.28
C THR A 143 -1.28 6.58 4.77
N ASP A 144 -1.30 5.56 5.62
CA ASP A 144 -1.98 4.30 5.32
C ASP A 144 -3.50 4.41 5.22
N ARG A 145 -4.09 5.53 5.63
CA ARG A 145 -5.51 5.82 5.55
C ARG A 145 -5.87 6.78 4.39
N THR A 146 -4.90 7.10 3.54
CA THR A 146 -5.11 7.97 2.37
C THR A 146 -5.62 7.15 1.17
N PRO A 147 -6.80 7.46 0.61
CA PRO A 147 -7.32 6.77 -0.57
C PRO A 147 -6.41 6.94 -1.77
N HIS A 148 -6.10 5.85 -2.45
CA HIS A 148 -5.26 5.84 -3.64
C HIS A 148 -5.59 4.67 -4.57
N GLU A 149 -5.15 4.77 -5.82
CA GLU A 149 -5.38 3.75 -6.83
C GLU A 149 -4.28 3.72 -7.90
N SER A 150 -4.08 2.54 -8.49
CA SER A 150 -3.29 2.39 -9.72
C SER A 150 -4.21 2.55 -10.92
N LEU A 151 -3.84 3.41 -11.85
CA LEU A 151 -4.62 3.69 -13.04
C LEU A 151 -4.11 2.89 -14.25
N PRO A 152 -5.00 2.48 -15.17
CA PRO A 152 -4.61 1.94 -16.46
C PRO A 152 -3.80 2.96 -17.29
N LEU A 153 -2.75 2.51 -17.97
CA LEU A 153 -1.95 3.38 -18.84
C LEU A 153 -2.58 3.53 -20.22
N GLU A 154 -2.50 4.72 -20.80
CA GLU A 154 -3.02 5.00 -22.15
C GLU A 154 -2.18 4.30 -23.24
N THR A 155 -0.88 4.10 -23.01
CA THR A 155 0.06 3.51 -23.97
C THR A 155 0.93 2.45 -23.33
N THR A 156 1.34 1.45 -24.11
CA THR A 156 2.31 0.46 -23.68
C THR A 156 3.67 1.13 -23.45
N THR A 157 4.19 1.03 -22.23
CA THR A 157 5.42 1.74 -21.83
C THR A 157 6.18 0.96 -20.77
N PHE A 158 7.47 1.27 -20.61
CA PHE A 158 8.27 0.76 -19.50
C PHE A 158 8.07 1.68 -18.29
N ARG A 159 7.53 1.15 -17.20
CA ARG A 159 7.22 1.90 -15.99
C ARG A 159 8.07 1.42 -14.82
N GLN A 160 8.70 2.36 -14.13
CA GLN A 160 9.30 2.12 -12.81
C GLN A 160 8.35 2.66 -11.73
N TYR A 161 8.12 1.86 -10.71
CA TYR A 161 7.30 2.17 -9.55
C TYR A 161 8.12 1.96 -8.27
N PHE A 162 8.12 2.96 -7.41
CA PHE A 162 8.80 2.96 -6.12
C PHE A 162 7.77 3.19 -5.00
N ARG A 163 7.87 2.39 -3.94
CA ARG A 163 7.15 2.63 -2.69
C ARG A 163 8.05 2.28 -1.50
N LEU A 164 8.21 3.21 -0.57
CA LEU A 164 8.84 2.99 0.73
C LEU A 164 7.78 3.15 1.81
N VAL A 165 7.62 2.13 2.65
CA VAL A 165 6.80 2.17 3.85
C VAL A 165 7.74 2.21 5.05
N THR A 166 7.52 3.18 5.95
CA THR A 166 8.34 3.33 7.15
C THR A 166 8.09 2.20 8.16
N SER A 167 8.76 2.25 9.31
CA SER A 167 8.87 1.10 10.21
C SER A 167 7.57 0.65 10.89
N GLY A 168 6.55 1.50 10.94
CA GLY A 168 5.26 1.22 11.58
C GLY A 168 4.39 0.24 10.79
N VAL A 169 4.81 -1.01 10.62
CA VAL A 169 4.04 -2.06 9.93
C VAL A 169 3.65 -3.15 10.93
N SER A 170 2.36 -3.48 11.03
CA SER A 170 1.92 -4.53 11.96
C SER A 170 2.03 -5.95 11.39
N HIS A 171 1.80 -6.11 10.07
CA HIS A 171 1.77 -7.43 9.42
C HIS A 171 2.59 -7.45 8.13
N TRP A 172 3.47 -8.44 8.00
CA TRP A 172 4.24 -8.72 6.79
C TRP A 172 3.88 -10.09 6.24
N TYR A 173 3.46 -10.15 4.98
CA TYR A 173 2.92 -11.37 4.38
C TYR A 173 4.00 -12.04 3.55
N ALA A 174 4.52 -13.16 4.04
CA ALA A 174 5.66 -13.85 3.45
C ALA A 174 5.40 -14.30 2.01
N ASP A 175 4.19 -14.77 1.72
CA ASP A 175 3.84 -15.30 0.39
C ASP A 175 3.62 -14.19 -0.67
N HIS A 176 3.57 -12.93 -0.24
CA HIS A 176 3.35 -11.74 -1.10
C HIS A 176 4.52 -10.77 -1.07
N SER A 177 5.63 -11.16 -0.44
CA SER A 177 6.78 -10.30 -0.21
C SER A 177 8.07 -11.04 -0.55
N THR A 178 9.08 -10.30 -1.01
CA THR A 178 10.41 -10.87 -1.26
C THR A 178 11.28 -10.71 -0.01
N PRO A 179 11.82 -11.81 0.58
CA PRO A 179 12.76 -11.71 1.69
C PRO A 179 14.02 -10.92 1.31
N ASN A 180 14.59 -10.17 2.25
CA ASN A 180 15.86 -9.49 2.00
C ASN A 180 16.99 -10.54 1.90
N PRO A 181 17.71 -10.65 0.75
CA PRO A 181 18.79 -11.61 0.56
C PRO A 181 20.00 -11.41 1.51
N LEU A 182 20.11 -10.24 2.15
CA LEU A 182 21.14 -9.94 3.15
C LEU A 182 20.75 -10.35 4.58
N GLY A 183 19.54 -10.92 4.76
CA GLY A 183 19.11 -11.52 6.03
C GLY A 183 18.33 -10.60 6.97
N THR A 184 18.15 -9.30 6.64
CA THR A 184 17.30 -8.40 7.42
C THR A 184 15.87 -8.94 7.49
N GLN A 185 15.38 -9.18 8.70
CA GLN A 185 14.03 -9.69 8.95
C GLN A 185 13.03 -8.55 9.16
N PRO A 186 11.76 -8.74 8.77
CA PRO A 186 10.66 -7.88 9.21
C PRO A 186 10.60 -7.76 10.74
N THR A 187 10.27 -6.57 11.24
CA THR A 187 9.88 -6.37 12.64
C THR A 187 8.38 -6.61 12.86
N ALA A 188 7.60 -6.57 11.79
CA ALA A 188 6.17 -6.87 11.77
C ALA A 188 5.87 -8.36 12.05
N LYS A 189 4.64 -8.67 12.47
CA LYS A 189 4.17 -10.06 12.55
C LYS A 189 4.20 -10.69 11.16
N ILE A 190 4.97 -11.77 11.01
CA ILE A 190 5.03 -12.54 9.77
C ILE A 190 3.76 -13.39 9.65
N VAL A 191 3.05 -13.24 8.52
CA VAL A 191 1.86 -13.99 8.19
C VAL A 191 2.13 -14.85 6.97
N HIS A 192 1.77 -16.13 7.06
CA HIS A 192 1.81 -17.09 5.96
C HIS A 192 0.38 -17.36 5.47
N GLY A 193 0.19 -17.56 4.17
CA GLY A 193 -1.11 -17.68 3.52
C GLY A 193 -1.37 -16.60 2.46
N SER A 194 -2.26 -16.90 1.51
CA SER A 194 -2.60 -15.95 0.45
C SER A 194 -3.55 -14.86 0.94
N LYS A 195 -3.16 -13.58 0.77
CA LYS A 195 -4.07 -12.43 0.92
C LYS A 195 -5.29 -12.50 0.01
N PHE A 196 -5.19 -13.25 -1.10
CA PHE A 196 -6.18 -13.28 -2.18
C PHE A 196 -7.04 -14.55 -2.19
N GLN A 197 -6.86 -15.49 -1.26
CA GLN A 197 -7.73 -16.67 -1.19
C GLN A 197 -8.92 -16.37 -0.30
N GLU A 198 -10.10 -16.32 -0.91
CA GLU A 198 -11.36 -16.58 -0.23
C GLU A 198 -11.31 -18.01 0.29
N GLU A 199 -11.51 -18.22 1.60
CA GLU A 199 -11.95 -19.52 2.07
C GLU A 199 -13.35 -19.76 1.49
N VAL A 200 -13.42 -20.55 0.42
CA VAL A 200 -14.67 -21.12 -0.06
C VAL A 200 -15.11 -22.16 0.97
N ASP A 201 -15.79 -21.69 2.01
CA ASP A 201 -16.52 -22.55 2.95
C ASP A 201 -17.76 -23.13 2.25
N ALA A 202 -17.54 -24.07 1.34
CA ALA A 202 -18.58 -24.87 0.68
C ALA A 202 -19.34 -25.81 1.66
N ALA A 203 -19.09 -25.71 2.97
CA ALA A 203 -19.68 -26.57 4.00
C ALA A 203 -20.91 -25.98 4.71
N LYS A 204 -21.38 -24.77 4.37
CA LYS A 204 -22.56 -24.14 5.00
C LYS A 204 -23.69 -23.75 4.04
N ALA A 205 -23.84 -24.44 2.90
CA ALA A 205 -25.10 -24.36 2.17
C ALA A 205 -26.20 -25.07 3.01
N PRO A 206 -27.29 -24.39 3.40
CA PRO A 206 -28.41 -25.08 4.03
C PRO A 206 -28.93 -26.12 3.04
N ARG A 207 -28.93 -27.40 3.46
CA ARG A 207 -29.68 -28.44 2.74
C ARG A 207 -31.13 -27.97 2.69
N LYS A 208 -31.64 -27.68 1.51
CA LYS A 208 -33.09 -27.66 1.28
C LYS A 208 -33.59 -29.07 1.56
N ASP A 209 -34.14 -29.26 2.74
CA ASP A 209 -35.02 -30.38 3.01
C ASP A 209 -36.26 -30.19 2.14
N LEU A 210 -36.30 -30.93 1.03
CA LEU A 210 -37.50 -31.14 0.25
C LEU A 210 -38.18 -32.39 0.83
N SER A 211 -38.89 -32.20 1.95
CA SER A 211 -39.90 -33.14 2.40
C SER A 211 -41.23 -32.76 1.76
N SER A 212 -41.66 -33.54 0.78
CA SER A 212 -43.06 -33.71 0.36
C SER A 212 -43.57 -35.05 0.86
#